data_AF-A0A2G6PMS9-F1
#
_entry.id   AF-A0A2G6PMS9-F1
#
_cell.length_a   1.000
_cell.length_b   1.000
_cell.length_c   1.000
_cell.angle_alpha   90.00
_cell.angle_beta   90.00
_cell.angle_gamma   90.00
#
_symmetry.space_group_name_H-M   'P 1'
#
loop_
_entity.id
_entity.type
_entity.pdbx_description
1 polymer ?
#
loop_
_entity_poly.entity_id
_entity_poly.type
_entity_poly.pdbx_seq_one_letter_code
_entity_poly.pdbx_strand_id
1 'polypeptide(L)'
;MVFISQAGTLNKADILYLEYIALNHAKEKGVYNIDENKQNPKEPKLQRHTNATLDEFFEEVVFITNFRGIDIFKSEEQNDEEKELFYISSRKSDAQGFYSQDGFTVLKGSILAPNEVKSFVNKEKRQKFLEEFTEKVDDKMILKVDYTFNSPSTAASYCVGSNANG
;
A
#
# COMPACT_ATOMS: atom_id res chain seq x y z
N MET A 1 -8.62 19.68 -0.49
CA MET A 1 -9.12 19.54 -1.88
C MET A 1 -10.60 19.92 -1.87
N VAL A 2 -11.12 20.50 -2.95
CA VAL A 2 -12.53 20.93 -3.03
C VAL A 2 -13.13 20.38 -4.32
N PHE A 3 -14.28 19.72 -4.22
CA PHE A 3 -15.09 19.24 -5.33
C PHE A 3 -16.32 20.13 -5.47
N ILE A 4 -16.68 20.48 -6.71
CA ILE A 4 -17.77 21.40 -7.00
C ILE A 4 -18.69 20.72 -8.02
N SER A 5 -19.97 20.54 -7.67
CA SER A 5 -20.99 20.08 -8.62
C SER A 5 -21.70 21.25 -9.30
N GLN A 6 -22.39 20.98 -10.41
CA GLN A 6 -23.22 22.00 -11.07
C GLN A 6 -24.37 22.44 -10.15
N ALA A 7 -24.71 23.73 -10.17
CA ALA A 7 -25.74 24.30 -9.32
C ALA A 7 -27.10 23.59 -9.51
N GLY A 8 -27.74 23.23 -8.39
CA GLY A 8 -29.08 22.59 -8.37
C GLY A 8 -29.09 21.07 -8.55
N THR A 9 -27.94 20.42 -8.65
CA THR A 9 -27.85 18.95 -8.83
C THR A 9 -27.88 18.17 -7.52
N LEU A 10 -27.38 18.75 -6.42
CA LEU A 10 -27.31 18.11 -5.11
C LEU A 10 -28.19 18.86 -4.11
N ASN A 11 -29.04 18.12 -3.42
CA ASN A 11 -29.84 18.62 -2.31
C ASN A 11 -29.12 18.39 -0.96
N LYS A 12 -29.72 18.89 0.12
CA LYS A 12 -29.13 18.78 1.47
C LYS A 12 -28.90 17.34 1.93
N ALA A 13 -29.84 16.44 1.63
CA ALA A 13 -29.72 15.03 2.01
C ALA A 13 -28.62 14.33 1.20
N ASP A 14 -28.44 14.69 -0.07
CA ASP A 14 -27.35 14.17 -0.91
C ASP A 14 -25.99 14.58 -0.35
N ILE A 15 -25.83 15.86 0.04
CA ILE A 15 -24.59 16.36 0.65
C ILE A 15 -24.29 15.62 1.96
N LEU A 16 -25.31 15.39 2.80
CA LEU A 16 -25.14 14.64 4.05
C LEU A 16 -24.75 13.19 3.80
N TYR A 17 -25.23 12.57 2.73
CA TYR A 17 -24.86 11.21 2.35
C TYR A 17 -23.41 11.14 1.89
N LEU A 18 -23.00 12.06 1.00
CA LEU A 18 -21.60 12.16 0.54
C LEU A 18 -20.63 12.42 1.71
N GLU A 19 -21.02 13.26 2.67
CA GLU A 19 -20.22 13.49 3.88
C GLU A 19 -20.12 12.23 4.75
N TYR A 20 -21.23 11.50 4.90
CA TYR A 20 -21.28 10.24 5.64
C TYR A 20 -20.34 9.18 5.05
N ILE A 21 -20.43 8.90 3.75
CA ILE A 21 -19.57 7.91 3.09
C ILE A 21 -18.11 8.35 3.09
N ALA A 22 -17.82 9.63 2.82
CA ALA A 22 -16.45 10.15 2.83
C ALA A 22 -15.77 9.97 4.20
N LEU A 23 -16.50 10.23 5.28
CA LEU A 23 -15.98 10.04 6.63
C LEU A 23 -15.78 8.58 6.99
N ASN A 24 -16.66 7.68 6.55
CA ASN A 24 -16.50 6.25 6.80
C ASN A 24 -15.26 5.70 6.07
N HIS A 25 -15.12 6.00 4.78
CA HIS A 25 -13.93 5.61 4.00
C HIS A 25 -12.64 6.19 4.60
N ALA A 26 -12.65 7.46 5.04
CA ALA A 26 -11.46 8.08 5.64
C ALA A 26 -11.10 7.47 7.02
N LYS A 27 -12.10 7.07 7.81
CA LYS A 27 -11.92 6.42 9.13
C LYS A 27 -11.32 5.03 9.02
N GLU A 28 -11.73 4.25 8.02
CA GLU A 28 -11.26 2.88 7.81
C GLU A 28 -9.74 2.82 7.63
N LYS A 29 -9.15 3.81 6.96
CA LYS A 29 -7.71 3.82 6.64
C LYS A 29 -6.79 4.12 7.82
N GLY A 30 -7.21 4.93 8.80
CA GLY A 30 -6.39 5.30 9.96
C GLY A 30 -5.11 6.11 9.69
N VAL A 31 -4.80 6.43 8.42
CA VAL A 31 -3.58 7.18 8.01
C VAL A 31 -3.74 8.69 8.18
N TYR A 32 -4.96 9.21 8.11
CA TYR A 32 -5.24 10.64 8.17
C TYR A 32 -5.80 11.03 9.55
N ASN A 33 -5.27 12.10 10.15
CA ASN A 33 -5.88 12.69 11.33
C ASN A 33 -7.17 13.43 10.93
N ILE A 34 -8.30 12.95 11.45
CA ILE A 34 -9.64 13.50 11.23
C ILE A 34 -10.25 14.08 12.52
N ASP A 35 -9.45 14.26 13.57
CA ASP A 35 -9.90 14.69 14.91
C ASP A 35 -10.48 16.12 14.91
N GLU A 36 -10.05 16.96 13.97
CA GLU A 36 -10.61 18.30 13.79
C GLU A 36 -12.05 18.25 13.27
N ASN A 37 -12.43 17.19 12.53
CA ASN A 37 -13.80 17.00 12.08
C ASN A 37 -14.65 16.36 13.19
N LYS A 38 -15.30 17.21 13.97
CA LYS A 38 -16.19 16.81 15.07
C LYS A 38 -17.59 16.40 14.59
N GLN A 39 -17.89 16.47 13.30
CA GLN A 39 -19.15 16.02 12.74
C GLN A 39 -19.15 14.49 12.63
N ASN A 40 -20.24 13.87 13.07
CA ASN A 40 -20.50 12.45 12.86
C ASN A 40 -21.87 12.31 12.19
N PRO A 41 -21.96 12.62 10.89
CA PRO A 41 -23.21 12.53 10.15
C PRO A 41 -23.74 11.11 10.24
N LYS A 42 -25.06 10.99 10.41
CA LYS A 42 -25.76 9.70 10.32
C LYS A 42 -26.17 9.48 8.88
N GLU A 43 -26.19 8.22 8.45
CA GLU A 43 -26.70 7.84 7.15
C GLU A 43 -28.12 8.43 6.93
N PRO A 44 -28.28 9.34 5.96
CA PRO A 44 -29.60 9.89 5.65
C PRO A 44 -30.46 8.83 4.94
N LYS A 45 -31.78 8.88 5.18
CA LYS A 45 -32.72 8.02 4.46
C LYS A 45 -32.96 8.57 3.06
N LEU A 46 -32.38 7.92 2.07
CA LEU A 46 -32.52 8.24 0.66
C LEU A 46 -33.17 7.09 -0.11
N GLN A 47 -33.67 7.37 -1.32
CA GLN A 47 -34.16 6.30 -2.20
C GLN A 47 -32.98 5.51 -2.77
N ARG A 48 -33.15 4.21 -2.97
CA ARG A 48 -32.06 3.33 -3.44
C ARG A 48 -31.40 3.80 -4.74
N HIS A 49 -32.20 4.33 -5.68
CA HIS A 49 -31.66 4.85 -6.93
C HIS A 49 -30.79 6.09 -6.72
N THR A 50 -31.16 6.95 -5.75
CA THR A 50 -30.38 8.14 -5.39
C THR A 50 -29.05 7.74 -4.76
N ASN A 51 -29.04 6.73 -3.87
CA ASN A 51 -27.78 6.20 -3.31
C ASN A 51 -26.83 5.75 -4.42
N ALA A 52 -27.31 4.94 -5.36
CA ALA A 52 -26.46 4.43 -6.44
C ALA A 52 -25.82 5.56 -7.27
N THR A 53 -26.56 6.63 -7.55
CA THR A 53 -26.02 7.81 -8.25
C THR A 53 -24.97 8.56 -7.43
N LEU A 54 -25.18 8.70 -6.12
CA LEU A 54 -24.23 9.37 -5.24
C LEU A 54 -22.98 8.52 -4.98
N ASP A 55 -23.13 7.20 -4.93
CA ASP A 55 -22.02 6.25 -4.85
C ASP A 55 -21.13 6.36 -6.11
N GLU A 56 -21.73 6.38 -7.30
CA GLU A 56 -20.99 6.59 -8.57
C GLU A 56 -20.24 7.92 -8.60
N PHE A 57 -20.91 9.01 -8.17
CA PHE A 57 -20.25 10.30 -8.03
C PHE A 57 -19.07 10.26 -7.03
N PHE A 58 -19.22 9.52 -5.93
CA PHE A 58 -18.16 9.38 -4.95
C PHE A 58 -16.98 8.56 -5.49
N GLU A 59 -17.21 7.53 -6.29
CA GLU A 59 -16.14 6.79 -6.99
C GLU A 59 -15.31 7.71 -7.91
N GLU A 60 -15.95 8.67 -8.59
CA GLU A 60 -15.20 9.68 -9.36
C GLU A 60 -14.32 10.55 -8.45
N VAL A 61 -14.83 10.92 -7.28
CA VAL A 61 -14.05 11.65 -6.25
C VAL A 61 -12.85 10.82 -5.78
N VAL A 62 -13.05 9.53 -5.49
CA VAL A 62 -11.97 8.60 -5.11
C VAL A 62 -10.93 8.48 -6.23
N PHE A 63 -11.38 8.34 -7.48
CA PHE A 63 -10.48 8.26 -8.63
C PHE A 63 -9.62 9.52 -8.79
N ILE A 64 -10.22 10.72 -8.73
CA ILE A 64 -9.49 11.98 -8.91
C ILE A 64 -8.53 12.24 -7.75
N THR A 65 -8.94 11.94 -6.51
CA THR A 65 -8.04 12.06 -5.33
C THR A 65 -6.84 11.14 -5.48
N ASN A 66 -7.05 9.86 -5.82
CA ASN A 66 -5.99 8.88 -6.05
C ASN A 66 -5.05 9.31 -7.19
N PHE A 67 -5.61 9.80 -8.30
CA PHE A 67 -4.81 10.30 -9.43
C PHE A 67 -3.89 11.46 -9.03
N ARG A 68 -4.28 12.25 -8.01
CA ARG A 68 -3.46 13.33 -7.45
C ARG A 68 -2.47 12.86 -6.36
N GLY A 69 -2.41 11.56 -6.08
CA GLY A 69 -1.57 10.98 -5.02
C GLY A 69 -2.15 11.18 -3.61
N ILE A 70 -3.46 11.43 -3.50
CA ILE A 70 -4.17 11.53 -2.21
C ILE A 70 -5.05 10.30 -2.08
N ASP A 71 -4.67 9.37 -1.24
CA ASP A 71 -5.28 8.05 -1.15
C ASP A 71 -6.23 7.91 0.07
N ILE A 72 -6.85 9.02 0.48
CA ILE A 72 -7.70 9.14 1.68
C ILE A 72 -8.96 8.27 1.67
N PHE A 73 -9.48 7.90 0.50
CA PHE A 73 -10.71 7.12 0.35
C PHE A 73 -10.50 5.74 -0.28
N LYS A 74 -9.27 5.39 -0.63
CA LYS A 74 -8.95 4.11 -1.27
C LYS A 74 -9.21 2.98 -0.28
N SER A 75 -10.16 2.09 -0.59
CA SER A 75 -10.39 0.89 0.21
C SER A 75 -9.22 -0.08 0.05
N GLU A 76 -8.84 -0.74 1.15
CA GLU A 76 -7.81 -1.79 1.12
C GLU A 76 -8.30 -3.05 0.36
N GLU A 77 -9.61 -3.15 0.10
CA GLU A 77 -10.30 -4.31 -0.47
C GLU A 77 -10.07 -4.54 -1.98
N GLN A 78 -9.17 -3.78 -2.63
CA GLN A 78 -8.69 -4.09 -3.97
C GLN A 78 -7.19 -4.45 -3.98
N ASN A 79 -6.79 -5.42 -3.16
CA ASN A 79 -5.53 -6.15 -3.34
C ASN A 79 -5.61 -7.61 -2.84
N ASP A 80 -6.79 -8.23 -2.95
CA ASP A 80 -6.96 -9.68 -3.06
C ASP A 80 -7.08 -10.10 -4.54
N GLU A 81 -6.62 -9.28 -5.49
CA GLU A 81 -5.99 -9.90 -6.65
C GLU A 81 -4.88 -10.79 -6.08
N GLU A 82 -4.87 -12.09 -6.38
CA GLU A 82 -3.79 -12.99 -6.02
C GLU A 82 -2.47 -12.28 -6.33
N LYS A 83 -1.86 -11.66 -5.31
CA LYS A 83 -0.62 -10.92 -5.49
C LYS A 83 0.34 -11.93 -6.04
N GLU A 84 0.72 -11.77 -7.31
CA GLU A 84 1.60 -12.74 -7.96
C GLU A 84 2.87 -12.83 -7.13
N LEU A 85 3.03 -13.96 -6.45
CA LEU A 85 4.16 -14.18 -5.57
C LEU A 85 5.35 -14.63 -6.42
N PHE A 86 6.41 -13.86 -6.32
CA PHE A 86 7.70 -14.16 -6.92
C PHE A 86 8.60 -14.74 -5.85
N TYR A 87 9.45 -15.68 -6.26
CA TYR A 87 10.32 -16.43 -5.37
C TYR A 87 11.76 -16.36 -5.86
N ILE A 88 12.70 -16.26 -4.92
CA ILE A 88 14.12 -16.37 -5.22
C ILE A 88 14.81 -17.27 -4.19
N SER A 89 15.42 -18.34 -4.70
CA SER A 89 16.16 -19.32 -3.90
C SER A 89 17.54 -19.56 -4.50
N SER A 90 18.53 -18.86 -3.97
CA SER A 90 19.93 -19.05 -4.37
C SER A 90 20.89 -18.60 -3.27
N ARG A 91 22.12 -19.12 -3.25
CA ARG A 91 23.16 -18.72 -2.26
C ARG A 91 22.69 -18.76 -0.80
N LYS A 92 21.86 -19.75 -0.45
CA LYS A 92 21.24 -19.93 0.88
C LYS A 92 20.20 -18.85 1.25
N SER A 93 19.74 -18.07 0.28
CA SER A 93 18.50 -17.29 0.40
C SER A 93 17.30 -18.14 0.00
N ASP A 94 16.15 -17.80 0.57
CA ASP A 94 14.83 -18.32 0.25
C ASP A 94 13.84 -17.20 0.60
N ALA A 95 13.50 -16.39 -0.39
CA ALA A 95 12.73 -15.18 -0.20
C ALA A 95 11.56 -15.14 -1.18
N GLN A 96 10.47 -14.52 -0.73
CA GLN A 96 9.26 -14.33 -1.52
C GLN A 96 8.78 -12.89 -1.41
N GLY A 97 8.13 -12.42 -2.46
CA GLY A 97 7.66 -11.05 -2.54
C GLY A 97 6.65 -10.84 -3.66
N PHE A 98 6.08 -9.64 -3.70
CA PHE A 98 5.11 -9.24 -4.72
C PHE A 98 5.43 -7.84 -5.23
N TYR A 99 4.99 -7.56 -6.45
CA TYR A 99 5.06 -6.22 -7.05
C TYR A 99 3.80 -5.43 -6.69
N SER A 100 3.97 -4.16 -6.31
CA SER A 100 2.88 -3.22 -6.06
C SER A 100 3.18 -1.87 -6.70
N GLN A 101 2.24 -0.92 -6.59
CA GLN A 101 2.43 0.45 -7.09
C GLN A 101 3.61 1.18 -6.39
N ASP A 102 3.94 0.78 -5.16
CA ASP A 102 4.99 1.40 -4.34
C ASP A 102 6.38 0.77 -4.56
N GLY A 103 6.46 -0.33 -5.31
CA GLY A 103 7.71 -1.05 -5.61
C GLY A 103 7.57 -2.57 -5.45
N PHE A 104 8.68 -3.23 -5.14
CA PHE A 104 8.72 -4.67 -4.91
C PHE A 104 8.90 -4.98 -3.43
N THR A 105 7.90 -5.62 -2.83
CA THR A 105 7.88 -5.91 -1.39
C THR A 105 8.35 -7.33 -1.14
N VAL A 106 9.43 -7.49 -0.36
CA VAL A 106 9.89 -8.79 0.16
C VAL A 106 9.21 -9.03 1.49
N LEU A 107 8.61 -10.21 1.64
CA LEU A 107 7.82 -10.58 2.81
C LEU A 107 8.70 -10.91 4.01
N LYS A 108 8.23 -10.51 5.19
CA LYS A 108 8.75 -10.94 6.50
C LYS A 108 8.89 -12.45 6.55
N GLY A 109 9.95 -12.93 7.20
CA GLY A 109 10.27 -14.35 7.29
C GLY A 109 11.11 -14.87 6.12
N SER A 110 11.28 -14.07 5.05
CA SER A 110 12.21 -14.38 3.97
C SER A 110 13.65 -14.54 4.48
N ILE A 111 14.35 -15.54 3.97
CA ILE A 111 15.74 -15.85 4.29
C ILE A 111 16.65 -15.17 3.28
N LEU A 112 17.57 -14.34 3.75
CA LEU A 112 18.55 -13.65 2.94
C LEU A 112 19.91 -14.33 3.01
N ALA A 113 20.69 -14.20 1.94
CA ALA A 113 22.03 -14.77 1.87
C ALA A 113 22.93 -14.15 2.96
N PRO A 114 23.69 -14.96 3.70
CA PRO A 114 24.47 -14.46 4.84
C PRO A 114 25.65 -13.57 4.43
N ASN A 115 26.15 -13.70 3.19
CA ASN A 115 27.36 -13.04 2.70
C ASN A 115 27.22 -12.56 1.25
N GLU A 116 27.92 -11.48 0.89
CA GLU A 116 27.98 -10.97 -0.47
C GLU A 116 29.09 -11.59 -1.33
N VAL A 117 28.95 -11.57 -2.66
CA VAL A 117 30.08 -11.84 -3.57
C VAL A 117 31.01 -10.63 -3.67
N LYS A 118 32.27 -10.87 -4.06
CA LYS A 118 33.27 -9.81 -4.25
C LYS A 118 32.83 -8.74 -5.26
N SER A 119 32.14 -9.13 -6.33
CA SER A 119 31.67 -8.25 -7.41
C SER A 119 30.38 -7.48 -7.10
N PHE A 120 29.79 -7.66 -5.91
CA PHE A 120 28.58 -6.93 -5.55
C PHE A 120 28.89 -5.45 -5.30
N VAL A 121 28.15 -4.55 -5.95
CA VAL A 121 28.47 -3.11 -5.95
C VAL A 121 27.98 -2.43 -4.67
N ASN A 122 26.82 -2.81 -4.14
CA ASN A 122 26.12 -2.09 -3.06
C ASN A 122 26.32 -2.71 -1.66
N LYS A 123 27.53 -3.20 -1.35
CA LYS A 123 27.81 -3.92 -0.09
C LYS A 123 27.46 -3.13 1.15
N GLU A 124 27.94 -1.89 1.26
CA GLU A 124 27.71 -1.05 2.45
C GLU A 124 26.23 -0.77 2.70
N LYS A 125 25.47 -0.46 1.64
CA LYS A 125 24.03 -0.21 1.73
C LYS A 125 23.27 -1.47 2.14
N ARG A 126 23.66 -2.63 1.58
CA ARG A 126 23.08 -3.92 1.96
C ARG A 126 23.38 -4.25 3.41
N GLN A 127 24.62 -4.04 3.86
CA GLN A 127 25.00 -4.32 5.24
C GLN A 127 24.16 -3.52 6.24
N LYS A 128 23.99 -2.21 6.02
CA LYS A 128 23.09 -1.38 6.86
C LYS A 128 21.67 -1.89 6.87
N PHE A 129 21.15 -2.24 5.69
CA PHE A 129 19.82 -2.84 5.55
C PHE A 129 19.69 -4.14 6.36
N LEU A 130 20.70 -5.03 6.31
CA LEU A 130 20.67 -6.28 7.06
C LEU A 130 20.71 -6.03 8.58
N GLU A 131 21.57 -5.12 9.03
CA GLU A 131 21.67 -4.75 10.45
C GLU A 131 20.35 -4.19 11.00
N GLU A 132 19.64 -3.40 10.20
CA GLU A 132 18.38 -2.78 10.59
C GLU A 132 17.18 -3.72 10.49
N PHE A 133 17.04 -4.45 9.38
CA PHE A 133 15.81 -5.17 9.02
C PHE A 133 15.89 -6.69 9.16
N THR A 134 17.04 -7.28 9.48
CA THR A 134 17.17 -8.74 9.67
C THR A 134 17.54 -9.13 11.08
N GLU A 135 17.35 -10.42 11.39
CA GLU A 135 17.85 -11.10 12.57
C GLU A 135 18.52 -12.44 12.20
N LYS A 136 19.41 -12.92 13.05
CA LYS A 136 20.06 -14.22 12.86
C LYS A 136 19.35 -15.28 13.71
N VAL A 137 18.80 -16.29 13.06
CA VAL A 137 18.15 -17.46 13.69
C VAL A 137 18.68 -18.71 13.02
N ASP A 138 19.25 -19.65 13.79
CA ASP A 138 19.79 -20.92 13.29
C ASP A 138 20.70 -20.79 12.05
N ASP A 139 21.69 -19.89 12.11
CA ASP A 139 22.61 -19.54 11.01
C ASP A 139 21.95 -18.98 9.72
N LYS A 140 20.65 -18.68 9.78
CA LYS A 140 19.90 -18.00 8.72
C LYS A 140 19.69 -16.54 9.07
N MET A 141 19.71 -15.70 8.05
CA MET A 141 19.43 -14.28 8.17
C MET A 141 17.99 -14.03 7.74
N ILE A 142 17.10 -13.76 8.69
CA ILE A 142 15.65 -13.68 8.47
C ILE A 142 15.19 -12.23 8.48
N LEU A 143 14.36 -11.85 7.52
CA LEU A 143 13.76 -10.53 7.44
C LEU A 143 12.67 -10.34 8.52
N LYS A 144 12.79 -9.29 9.34
CA LYS A 144 11.90 -9.04 10.50
C LYS A 144 10.57 -8.38 10.14
N VAL A 145 10.53 -7.67 9.02
CA VAL A 145 9.39 -6.85 8.56
C VAL A 145 9.27 -6.97 7.05
N ASP A 146 8.07 -6.75 6.51
CA ASP A 146 7.92 -6.55 5.08
C ASP A 146 8.73 -5.33 4.66
N TYR A 147 9.47 -5.43 3.56
CA TYR A 147 10.30 -4.32 3.08
C TYR A 147 10.12 -4.10 1.58
N THR A 148 9.75 -2.88 1.22
CA THR A 148 9.54 -2.46 -0.16
C THR A 148 10.81 -1.83 -0.75
N PHE A 149 11.30 -2.45 -1.82
CA PHE A 149 12.40 -1.93 -2.63
C PHE A 149 11.85 -1.16 -3.83
N ASN A 150 12.58 -0.16 -4.29
CA ASN A 150 12.20 0.63 -5.47
C ASN A 150 12.24 -0.18 -6.80
N SER A 151 12.76 -1.41 -6.80
CA SER A 151 12.72 -2.30 -7.97
C SER A 151 12.93 -3.78 -7.61
N PRO A 152 12.40 -4.73 -8.42
CA PRO A 152 12.61 -6.17 -8.26
C PRO A 152 14.09 -6.57 -8.29
N SER A 153 14.89 -6.01 -9.21
CA SER A 153 16.33 -6.30 -9.29
C SER A 153 17.10 -5.87 -8.04
N THR A 154 16.70 -4.78 -7.39
CA THR A 154 17.31 -4.36 -6.13
C THR A 154 16.95 -5.35 -5.01
N ALA A 155 15.67 -5.73 -4.92
CA ALA A 155 15.21 -6.74 -3.97
C ALA A 155 15.94 -8.08 -4.15
N ALA A 156 16.00 -8.59 -5.39
CA ALA A 156 16.69 -9.81 -5.74
C ALA A 156 18.17 -9.74 -5.33
N SER A 157 18.85 -8.67 -5.70
CA SER A 157 20.27 -8.48 -5.40
C SER A 157 20.57 -8.44 -3.90
N TYR A 158 19.68 -7.81 -3.11
CA TYR A 158 19.80 -7.77 -1.65
C TYR A 158 19.52 -9.13 -1.02
N CYS A 159 18.51 -9.86 -1.52
CA CYS A 159 18.19 -11.20 -1.05
C CYS A 159 19.36 -12.15 -1.25
N VAL A 160 20.00 -12.14 -2.43
CA VAL A 160 21.07 -13.12 -2.78
C VAL A 160 22.48 -12.63 -2.47
N GLY A 161 22.68 -11.35 -2.16
CA GLY A 161 23.99 -10.75 -1.90
C GLY A 161 24.91 -10.70 -3.13
N SER A 162 24.36 -10.62 -4.34
CA SER A 162 25.08 -10.49 -5.61
C SER A 162 24.28 -9.65 -6.58
N ASN A 163 24.88 -9.22 -7.69
CA ASN A 163 24.10 -8.56 -8.75
C ASN A 163 23.14 -9.60 -9.34
N ALA A 164 21.84 -9.33 -9.27
CA ALA A 164 20.79 -10.22 -9.76
C ALA A 164 19.70 -9.39 -10.45
N ASN A 165 19.08 -10.00 -11.45
CA ASN A 165 17.88 -9.48 -12.08
C ASN A 165 16.67 -10.10 -11.36
N GLY A 166 15.68 -9.25 -11.08
CA GLY A 166 14.39 -9.65 -10.53
C GLY A 166 13.30 -9.46 -11.55
#